data_AF-A0A7S2GIQ4-F1
#
_entry.id   AF-A0A7S2GIQ4-F1
#
_cell.length_a   1.000
_cell.length_b   1.000
_cell.length_c   1.000
_cell.angle_alpha   90.00
_cell.angle_beta   90.00
_cell.angle_gamma   90.00
#
_symmetry.space_group_name_H-M   'P 1'
#
loop_
_entity.id
_entity.type
_entity.pdbx_description
1 polymer ?
#
loop_
_entity_poly.entity_id
_entity_poly.type
_entity_poly.pdbx_seq_one_letter_code
_entity_poly.pdbx_strand_id
1 'polypeptide(L)'
;GRSGSLISLDCRTLDYSYVPFKGAVFVLANTHAPHQLVDGKYGELRESCFSAAAAIRESAGDGNITHLRDVTPGVFETHHLRLSQLQRRVSHHIVNENERVQTGIKAMKS
;
A
#
# COMPACT_ATOMS: atom_id res chain seq x y z
N GLY A 1 12.74 8.64 15.70
CA GLY A 1 11.31 8.81 16.08
C GLY A 1 11.17 9.97 17.04
N ARG A 2 9.95 10.48 17.24
CA ARG A 2 9.65 11.61 18.15
C ARG A 2 8.53 11.21 19.11
N SER A 3 8.73 11.44 20.41
CA SER A 3 7.72 11.11 21.42
C SER A 3 6.39 11.82 21.14
N GLY A 4 5.27 11.11 21.34
CA GLY A 4 3.92 11.62 21.10
C GLY A 4 3.60 11.94 19.63
N SER A 5 4.30 11.33 18.67
CA SER A 5 4.09 11.57 17.23
C SER A 5 4.08 10.27 16.43
N LEU A 6 3.24 10.21 15.39
CA LEU A 6 3.32 9.23 14.30
C LEU A 6 4.32 9.72 13.23
N ILE A 7 4.79 8.79 12.41
CA ILE A 7 5.62 9.08 11.23
C ILE A 7 4.78 8.86 9.99
N SER A 8 4.57 9.92 9.20
CA SER A 8 4.13 9.84 7.82
C SER A 8 5.37 9.67 6.96
N LEU A 9 5.53 8.54 6.26
CA LEU A 9 6.67 8.23 5.42
C LEU A 9 6.23 8.00 3.97
N ASP A 10 6.84 8.72 3.04
CA ASP A 10 6.76 8.44 1.62
C ASP A 10 7.84 7.42 1.24
N CYS A 11 7.45 6.16 0.97
CA CYS A 11 8.43 5.11 0.65
C CYS A 11 9.08 5.25 -0.74
N ARG A 12 8.68 6.20 -1.58
CA ARG A 12 9.29 6.47 -2.89
C ARG A 12 10.38 7.52 -2.79
N THR A 13 10.08 8.65 -2.15
CA THR A 13 11.05 9.75 -2.02
C THR A 13 11.86 9.66 -0.73
N LEU A 14 11.42 8.83 0.22
CA LEU A 14 11.92 8.73 1.59
C LEU A 14 11.66 10.00 2.43
N ASP A 15 10.86 10.92 1.91
CA ASP A 15 10.41 12.08 2.67
C ASP A 15 9.53 11.64 3.83
N TYR A 16 9.68 12.30 4.97
CA TYR A 16 8.88 12.01 6.14
C TYR A 16 8.48 13.26 6.90
N SER A 17 7.37 13.17 7.61
CA SER A 17 6.91 14.21 8.54
C SER A 17 6.36 13.59 9.82
N TYR A 18 6.44 14.34 10.92
CA TYR A 18 5.84 13.94 12.19
C TYR A 18 4.40 14.45 12.26
N VAL A 19 3.48 13.56 12.64
CA VAL A 19 2.08 13.89 12.89
C VAL A 19 1.81 13.73 14.39
N PRO A 20 1.42 14.79 15.13
CA PRO A 20 1.13 14.68 16.56
C PRO A 20 0.06 13.60 16.84
N PHE A 21 0.26 12.79 17.89
CA PHE A 21 -0.71 11.79 18.33
C PHE A 21 -1.14 12.10 19.76
N LYS A 22 -2.40 12.50 19.94
CA LYS A 22 -2.98 12.91 21.23
C LYS A 22 -4.45 12.44 21.31
N GLY A 23 -4.96 12.29 22.53
CA GLY A 23 -6.38 11.96 22.75
C GLY A 23 -6.76 10.50 22.53
N ALA A 24 -5.78 9.62 22.25
CA ALA A 24 -5.98 8.19 22.10
C ALA A 24 -4.75 7.41 22.59
N VAL A 25 -4.92 6.11 22.78
CA VAL A 25 -3.84 5.17 23.14
C VAL A 25 -3.79 4.03 22.13
N PHE A 26 -2.60 3.49 21.90
CA PHE A 26 -2.44 2.25 21.15
C PHE A 26 -2.62 1.06 22.08
N VAL A 27 -3.53 0.16 21.74
CA VAL A 27 -3.65 -1.15 22.38
C VAL A 27 -2.99 -2.18 21.48
N LEU A 28 -1.90 -2.79 21.96
CA LEU A 28 -1.23 -3.86 21.24
C LEU A 28 -1.85 -5.20 21.63
N ALA A 29 -2.64 -5.79 20.74
CA ALA A 29 -3.19 -7.13 20.91
C ALA A 29 -2.37 -8.15 20.12
N ASN A 30 -1.65 -9.03 20.82
CA ASN A 30 -0.90 -10.13 20.21
C ASN A 30 -1.78 -11.39 20.15
N THR A 31 -1.98 -11.95 18.97
CA THR A 31 -2.82 -13.15 18.77
C THR A 31 -2.20 -14.42 19.36
N HIS A 32 -0.90 -14.41 19.68
CA HIS A 32 -0.14 -15.60 20.13
C HIS A 32 -0.26 -16.82 19.19
N ALA A 33 -0.74 -16.62 17.95
CA ALA A 33 -0.87 -17.69 16.99
C ALA A 33 0.52 -18.18 16.55
N PRO A 34 0.80 -19.49 16.65
CA PRO A 34 2.09 -20.03 16.21
C PRO A 34 2.14 -19.99 14.69
N HIS A 35 2.92 -19.06 14.15
CA HIS A 35 3.25 -19.03 12.73
C HIS A 35 4.65 -19.60 12.55
N GLN A 36 4.79 -20.68 11.78
CA GLN A 36 6.08 -20.98 11.17
C GLN A 36 6.42 -19.84 10.21
N LEU A 37 7.68 -19.40 10.19
CA LEU A 37 8.20 -18.52 9.15
C LEU A 37 8.16 -19.30 7.83
N VAL A 38 7.00 -19.31 7.17
CA VAL A 38 6.84 -19.96 5.88
C VAL A 38 7.43 -19.00 4.86
N ASP A 39 8.73 -19.18 4.60
CA ASP A 39 9.44 -18.48 3.55
C ASP A 39 8.74 -18.72 2.21
N GLY A 40 8.45 -17.64 1.48
CA GLY A 40 7.93 -17.71 0.11
C GLY A 40 6.65 -16.90 -0.15
N LYS A 41 5.68 -16.88 0.79
CA LYS A 41 4.41 -16.14 0.57
C LYS A 41 4.63 -14.64 0.37
N TYR A 42 5.55 -14.05 1.14
CA TYR A 42 5.88 -12.63 0.98
C TYR A 42 6.52 -12.34 -0.39
N GLY A 43 7.40 -13.23 -0.85
CA GLY A 43 8.04 -13.13 -2.17
C GLY A 43 7.01 -13.20 -3.30
N GLU A 44 6.11 -14.17 -3.27
CA GLU A 44 5.04 -14.32 -4.26
C GLU A 44 4.16 -13.06 -4.33
N LEU A 45 3.75 -12.54 -3.17
CA LEU A 45 2.97 -11.29 -3.11
C LEU A 45 3.74 -10.11 -3.69
N ARG A 46 5.02 -9.97 -3.35
CA ARG A 46 5.89 -8.91 -3.89
C ARG A 46 6.00 -8.99 -5.41
N GLU A 47 6.29 -10.16 -5.97
CA GLU A 47 6.38 -10.34 -7.42
C GLU A 47 5.04 -10.12 -8.12
N SER A 48 3.93 -10.50 -7.47
CA SER A 48 2.59 -10.23 -8.00
C SER A 48 2.29 -8.73 -8.09
N CYS A 49 2.82 -7.90 -7.18
CA CYS A 49 2.69 -6.45 -7.26
C CYS A 49 3.45 -5.85 -8.47
N PHE A 50 4.68 -6.29 -8.71
CA PHE A 50 5.47 -5.80 -9.86
C PHE A 50 4.86 -6.22 -11.19
N SER A 51 4.48 -7.50 -11.31
CA SER A 51 3.83 -7.99 -12.53
C SER A 51 2.48 -7.32 -12.79
N ALA A 52 1.70 -7.02 -11.75
CA ALA A 52 0.45 -6.27 -11.90
C ALA A 52 0.68 -4.84 -12.40
N ALA A 53 1.67 -4.11 -11.84
CA ALA A 53 2.00 -2.77 -12.30
C ALA A 53 2.42 -2.76 -13.79
N ALA A 54 3.21 -3.76 -14.21
CA ALA A 54 3.60 -3.92 -15.60
C ALA A 54 2.41 -4.20 -16.54
N ALA A 55 1.48 -5.07 -16.13
CA ALA A 55 0.27 -5.36 -16.91
C ALA A 55 -0.68 -4.15 -17.02
N ILE A 56 -0.83 -3.37 -15.94
CA ILE A 56 -1.60 -2.12 -15.97
C ILE A 56 -0.93 -1.12 -16.91
N ARG A 57 0.39 -0.92 -16.79
CA ARG A 57 1.18 -0.06 -17.71
C ARG A 57 0.92 -0.41 -19.16
N GLU A 58 1.07 -1.69 -19.52
CA GLU A 58 0.89 -2.16 -20.90
C GLU A 58 -0.53 -1.87 -21.40
N SER A 59 -1.54 -2.22 -20.59
CA SER A 59 -2.93 -2.05 -21.01
C SER A 59 -3.42 -0.60 -21.01
N ALA A 60 -2.82 0.28 -20.20
CA ALA A 60 -3.09 1.71 -20.17
C ALA A 60 -2.29 2.50 -21.20
N GLY A 61 -1.19 1.94 -21.71
CA GLY A 61 -0.24 2.67 -22.56
C GLY A 61 0.50 3.79 -21.84
N ASP A 62 0.56 3.75 -20.50
CA ASP A 62 1.17 4.81 -19.68
C ASP A 62 2.53 4.38 -19.13
N GLY A 63 3.60 4.83 -19.80
CA GLY A 63 4.98 4.57 -19.42
C GLY A 63 5.40 5.09 -18.04
N ASN A 64 4.61 5.97 -17.42
CA ASN A 64 4.91 6.50 -16.08
C ASN A 64 4.53 5.52 -14.96
N ILE A 65 3.75 4.48 -15.27
CA ILE A 65 3.38 3.44 -14.29
C ILE A 65 4.58 2.51 -14.09
N THR A 66 5.24 2.67 -12.95
CA THR A 66 6.38 1.83 -12.55
C THR A 66 6.04 0.91 -11.39
N HIS A 67 5.13 1.35 -10.52
CA HIS A 67 4.67 0.63 -9.33
C HIS A 67 3.16 0.79 -9.16
N LEU A 68 2.52 -0.07 -8.36
CA LEU A 68 1.09 0.06 -8.04
C LEU A 68 0.73 1.39 -7.36
N ARG A 69 1.72 2.09 -6.81
CA ARG A 69 1.57 3.45 -6.29
C ARG A 69 1.19 4.48 -7.36
N ASP A 70 1.58 4.27 -8.61
CA ASP A 70 1.26 5.17 -9.72
C ASP A 70 -0.18 4.96 -10.22
N VAL A 71 -0.85 3.92 -9.74
CA VAL A 71 -2.17 3.52 -10.18
C VAL A 71 -3.20 4.13 -9.23
N THR A 72 -4.11 4.95 -9.77
CA THR A 72 -5.28 5.44 -9.03
C THR A 72 -6.38 4.38 -9.06
N PRO A 73 -7.38 4.43 -8.15
CA PRO A 73 -8.53 3.54 -8.19
C PRO A 73 -9.24 3.55 -9.54
N GLY A 74 -9.37 4.73 -10.17
CA GLY A 74 -10.00 4.83 -11.50
C GLY A 74 -9.22 4.09 -12.60
N VAL A 75 -7.88 4.18 -12.58
CA VAL A 75 -7.03 3.40 -13.49
C VAL A 75 -7.15 1.92 -13.17
N PHE A 76 -7.12 1.53 -11.90
CA PHE A 76 -7.31 0.14 -11.51
C PHE A 76 -8.66 -0.42 -12.02
N GLU A 77 -9.78 0.25 -11.74
CA GLU A 77 -11.11 -0.17 -12.19
C GLU A 77 -11.21 -0.31 -13.72
N THR A 78 -10.50 0.51 -14.48
CA THR A 78 -10.50 0.42 -15.96
C THR A 78 -9.73 -0.80 -16.47
N HIS A 79 -8.68 -1.23 -15.77
CA HIS A 79 -7.71 -2.22 -16.27
C HIS A 79 -7.73 -3.56 -15.52
N HIS A 80 -8.40 -3.66 -14.37
CA HIS A 80 -8.33 -4.80 -13.46
C HIS A 80 -8.80 -6.14 -14.06
N LEU A 81 -9.69 -6.11 -15.06
CA LEU A 81 -10.20 -7.33 -15.71
C LEU A 81 -9.12 -8.06 -16.51
N ARG A 82 -8.05 -7.37 -16.92
CA ARG A 82 -6.89 -7.95 -17.63
C ARG A 82 -5.87 -8.61 -16.71
N LEU A 83 -6.02 -8.42 -15.39
CA LEU A 83 -5.13 -8.98 -14.38
C LEU A 83 -5.56 -10.40 -13.98
N SER A 84 -4.59 -11.23 -13.60
CA SER A 84 -4.87 -12.50 -12.93
C SER A 84 -5.61 -12.27 -11.60
N GLN A 85 -6.22 -13.32 -11.05
CA GLN A 85 -6.93 -13.23 -9.77
C GLN A 85 -6.03 -12.71 -8.64
N LEU A 86 -4.78 -13.19 -8.57
CA LEU A 86 -3.82 -12.75 -7.56
C LEU A 86 -3.41 -11.29 -7.78
N GLN A 87 -3.05 -10.92 -9.01
CA GLN A 87 -2.68 -9.55 -9.37
C GLN A 87 -3.80 -8.56 -9.06
N ARG A 88 -5.05 -8.92 -9.38
CA ARG A 88 -6.22 -8.10 -9.07
C ARG A 88 -6.39 -7.91 -7.56
N ARG A 89 -6.25 -8.99 -6.78
CA ARG A 89 -6.35 -8.95 -5.31
C ARG A 89 -5.31 -8.01 -4.70
N VAL A 90 -4.03 -8.18 -5.06
CA VAL A 90 -2.96 -7.35 -4.48
C VAL A 90 -3.05 -5.90 -4.95
N SER A 91 -3.40 -5.66 -6.21
CA SER A 91 -3.54 -4.30 -6.76
C SER A 91 -4.67 -3.55 -6.09
N HIS A 92 -5.84 -4.19 -5.95
CA HIS A 92 -6.96 -3.60 -5.23
C HIS A 92 -6.59 -3.24 -3.80
N HIS A 93 -5.86 -4.11 -3.09
CA HIS A 93 -5.40 -3.81 -1.74
C HIS A 93 -4.45 -2.59 -1.73
N ILE A 94 -3.37 -2.62 -2.51
CA ILE A 94 -2.31 -1.60 -2.47
C ILE A 94 -2.78 -0.22 -2.93
N VAL A 95 -3.58 -0.15 -4.00
CA VAL A 95 -4.12 1.12 -4.52
C VAL A 95 -4.99 1.78 -3.46
N ASN A 96 -5.91 1.04 -2.86
CA ASN A 96 -6.79 1.55 -1.81
C ASN A 96 -6.04 1.84 -0.50
N GLU A 97 -5.03 1.05 -0.15
CA GLU A 97 -4.20 1.26 1.05
C GLU A 97 -3.47 2.61 0.98
N ASN A 98 -2.85 2.90 -0.18
CA ASN A 98 -2.14 4.15 -0.39
C ASN A 98 -3.07 5.37 -0.19
N GLU A 99 -4.27 5.35 -0.77
CA GLU A 99 -5.24 6.42 -0.59
C GLU A 99 -5.76 6.53 0.85
N ARG A 100 -6.03 5.39 1.49
CA ARG A 100 -6.52 5.35 2.88
C ARG A 100 -5.49 5.95 3.83
N VAL A 101 -4.21 5.65 3.65
CA VAL A 101 -3.11 6.22 4.45
C VAL A 101 -3.05 7.74 4.27
N GLN A 102 -3.13 8.24 3.03
CA GLN A 102 -3.14 9.69 2.79
C GLN A 102 -4.35 10.39 3.43
N THR A 103 -5.52 9.75 3.36
CA THR A 103 -6.74 10.25 4.00
C THR A 103 -6.59 10.28 5.53
N GLY A 104 -6.04 9.21 6.12
CA GLY A 104 -5.76 9.14 7.55
C GLY A 104 -4.78 10.22 8.01
N ILE A 105 -3.70 10.46 7.26
CA ILE A 105 -2.73 11.52 7.58
C ILE A 105 -3.39 12.90 7.57
N LYS A 106 -4.28 13.18 6.60
CA LYS A 106 -5.04 14.44 6.55
C LYS A 106 -5.96 14.60 7.76
N ALA A 107 -6.73 13.57 8.10
CA ALA A 107 -7.64 13.57 9.24
C ALA A 107 -6.92 13.72 10.60
N MET A 108 -5.67 13.27 10.70
CA MET A 108 -4.85 13.43 11.91
C MET A 108 -4.19 14.81 12.03
N LYS A 109 -4.18 15.60 10.96
CA LYS A 109 -3.61 16.96 10.94
C LYS A 109 -4.65 18.07 11.11
N SER A 110 -5.94 17.77 10.90
CA SER A 110 -7.07 18.66 11.16
C SER A 110 -7.39 18.73 12.64
#